data_AF-A0A348ULY2-F1
#
_entry.id   AF-A0A348ULY2-F1
#
_cell.length_a   1.000
_cell.length_b   1.000
_cell.length_c   1.000
_cell.angle_alpha   90.00
_cell.angle_beta   90.00
_cell.angle_gamma   90.00
#
_symmetry.space_group_name_H-M   'P 1'
#
loop_
_entity.id
_entity.type
_entity.pdbx_description
1 polymer ?
#
loop_
_entity_poly.entity_id
_entity_poly.type
_entity_poly.pdbx_seq_one_letter_code
_entity_poly.pdbx_strand_id
1 'polypeptide(L)'
;MSSDVRVELSTRLWVILALQVAVIALLYGLDRRADAPETGSLLDFDTAAVDGLVIEESGATSLRLERNDAGWRLDPASETDPALAADADKIIETLDKLAGVSAPWPVATSASARTRFEVADDKYQRAVHLEVEGKPVASLLLGTSPGFRRLHVRKPGDDRIFEVDLAHFDFSVNADDWIDRAVLAASGDVRGLERIDAWQMTLNEGAWSLASETLADAATPAASDSAPDSAADSTMAQSTPPAIDATKVSDLVTRFANLRILGAASATPPGEPQAVFAVTDAKGTQRLSFFRVEGAPEVTVTSDRHPGAFRVATFVAEQLLVDRAGLLAAPEAAPAAADAGGPSE
;
A
#
# COMPACT_ATOMS: atom_id res chain seq x y z
N MET A 1 2.29 81.37 44.71
CA MET A 1 2.52 79.93 44.46
C MET A 1 1.44 79.41 43.52
N SER A 2 1.66 79.32 42.19
CA SER A 2 0.78 78.46 41.34
C SER A 2 1.12 78.29 39.86
N SER A 3 2.05 79.04 39.24
CA SER A 3 2.37 78.85 37.80
C SER A 3 3.57 77.93 37.56
N ASP A 4 4.74 78.20 38.16
CA ASP A 4 5.97 77.45 37.88
C ASP A 4 5.89 75.97 38.25
N VAL A 5 5.29 75.66 39.41
CA VAL A 5 5.13 74.27 39.86
C VAL A 5 4.24 73.46 38.92
N ARG A 6 3.23 74.08 38.28
CA ARG A 6 2.36 73.39 37.31
C ARG A 6 3.08 73.14 35.99
N VAL A 7 3.95 74.06 35.56
CA VAL A 7 4.75 73.92 34.35
C VAL A 7 5.82 72.83 34.52
N GLU A 8 6.51 72.79 35.65
CA GLU A 8 7.46 71.70 35.95
C GLU A 8 6.77 70.35 36.08
N LEU A 9 5.62 70.28 36.75
CA LEU A 9 4.88 69.02 36.91
C LEU A 9 4.35 68.49 35.56
N SER A 10 3.82 69.38 34.72
CA SER A 10 3.34 69.01 33.38
C SER A 10 4.47 68.55 32.46
N THR A 11 5.65 69.18 32.55
CA THR A 11 6.84 68.78 31.78
C THR A 11 7.34 67.40 32.22
N ARG A 12 7.36 67.11 33.53
CA ARG A 12 7.73 65.79 34.06
C ARG A 12 6.74 64.70 33.64
N LEU A 13 5.44 64.99 33.65
CA LEU A 13 4.43 64.04 33.15
C LEU A 13 4.62 63.75 31.66
N TRP A 14 4.91 64.76 30.84
CA TRP A 14 5.16 64.58 29.40
C TRP A 14 6.40 63.72 29.11
N VAL A 15 7.47 63.90 29.89
CA VAL A 15 8.68 63.07 29.76
C VAL A 15 8.38 61.62 30.15
N ILE A 16 7.63 61.39 31.23
CA ILE A 16 7.23 60.03 31.64
C ILE A 16 6.32 59.40 30.58
N LEU A 17 5.37 60.15 30.02
CA LEU A 17 4.48 59.65 28.97
C LEU A 17 5.27 59.27 27.70
N ALA A 18 6.21 60.11 27.26
CA ALA A 18 7.06 59.81 26.13
C ALA A 18 7.91 58.55 26.37
N LEU A 19 8.44 58.39 27.59
CA LEU A 19 9.18 57.19 27.98
C LEU A 19 8.29 55.94 27.98
N GLN A 20 7.06 56.03 28.50
CA GLN A 20 6.11 54.91 28.49
C GLN A 20 5.75 54.50 27.07
N VAL A 21 5.48 55.45 26.17
CA VAL A 21 5.20 55.16 24.76
C VAL A 21 6.41 54.52 24.08
N ALA A 22 7.63 54.99 24.38
CA ALA A 22 8.86 54.40 23.85
C ALA A 22 9.08 52.96 24.35
N VAL A 23 8.82 52.67 25.63
CA VAL A 23 8.91 51.31 26.19
C VAL A 23 7.86 50.40 25.56
N ILE A 24 6.61 50.87 25.41
CA ILE A 24 5.55 50.08 24.74
C ILE A 24 5.95 49.81 23.29
N ALA A 25 6.42 50.82 22.54
CA ALA A 25 6.85 50.65 21.16
C ALA A 25 8.06 49.70 21.03
N LEU A 26 8.99 49.74 21.99
CA LEU A 26 10.14 48.84 22.04
C LEU A 26 9.72 47.40 22.33
N LEU A 27 8.85 47.18 23.33
CA LEU A 27 8.33 45.86 23.66
C LEU A 27 7.51 45.28 22.50
N TYR A 28 6.66 46.10 21.88
CA TYR A 28 5.84 45.70 20.73
C TYR A 28 6.68 45.45 19.47
N GLY A 29 7.79 46.17 19.30
CA GLY A 29 8.75 45.95 18.21
C GLY A 29 9.65 44.73 18.41
N LEU A 30 9.90 44.33 19.66
CA LEU A 30 10.61 43.09 20.01
C LEU A 30 9.71 41.87 19.78
N ASP A 31 8.42 41.94 20.16
CA ASP A 31 7.43 40.88 19.90
C ASP A 31 7.25 40.63 18.38
N ARG A 32 7.12 41.71 17.59
CA ARG A 32 6.93 41.59 16.14
C ARG A 32 8.10 41.02 15.35
N ARG A 33 9.32 41.01 15.92
CA ARG A 33 10.47 40.35 15.28
C ARG A 33 10.42 38.83 15.40
N ALA A 34 9.64 38.29 16.33
CA ALA A 34 9.34 36.86 16.42
C ALA A 34 8.15 36.43 15.55
N ASP A 35 7.27 37.38 15.17
CA ASP A 35 5.99 37.12 14.48
C ASP A 35 5.98 37.50 12.98
N ALA A 36 7.13 37.81 12.37
CA ALA A 36 7.16 38.00 10.92
C ALA A 36 6.77 36.67 10.23
N PRO A 37 5.78 36.67 9.31
CA PRO A 37 5.44 35.47 8.57
C PRO A 37 6.65 35.06 7.75
N GLU A 38 7.20 33.89 8.05
CA GLU A 38 7.99 33.12 7.10
C GLU A 38 7.03 32.79 5.95
N THR A 39 6.99 33.64 4.91
CA THR A 39 6.37 33.27 3.62
C THR A 39 7.21 32.12 3.05
N GLY A 40 6.90 30.90 3.49
CA GLY A 40 7.66 29.69 3.21
C GLY A 40 6.87 28.44 3.59
N SER A 41 7.43 27.27 3.25
CA SER A 41 6.84 26.00 3.64
C SER A 41 6.79 25.88 5.17
N LEU A 42 5.75 25.21 5.70
CA LEU A 42 5.60 24.96 7.12
C LEU A 42 6.75 24.07 7.64
N LEU A 43 7.17 23.11 6.82
CA LEU A 43 8.24 22.16 7.07
C LEU A 43 9.31 22.32 5.98
N ASP A 44 10.57 22.44 6.39
CA ASP A 44 11.70 22.55 5.47
C ASP A 44 12.45 21.22 5.42
N PHE A 45 12.27 20.46 4.34
CA PHE A 45 12.94 19.18 4.12
C PHE A 45 12.94 18.84 2.61
N ASP A 46 13.87 17.98 2.20
CA ASP A 46 13.91 17.42 0.85
C ASP A 46 13.15 16.09 0.82
N THR A 47 12.03 16.03 0.11
CA THR A 47 11.20 14.82 -0.01
C THR A 47 11.97 13.64 -0.59
N ALA A 48 12.94 13.89 -1.49
CA ALA A 48 13.74 12.84 -2.10
C ALA A 48 14.74 12.23 -1.09
N ALA A 49 15.23 13.03 -0.14
CA ALA A 49 16.19 12.57 0.86
C ALA A 49 15.55 11.73 1.98
N VAL A 50 14.27 11.96 2.29
CA VAL A 50 13.55 11.24 3.36
C VAL A 50 13.57 9.73 3.11
N ASP A 51 14.08 8.99 4.08
CA ASP A 51 14.12 7.53 4.09
C ASP A 51 13.32 6.91 5.22
N GLY A 52 12.82 7.71 6.18
CA GLY A 52 11.97 7.25 7.26
C GLY A 52 10.75 8.14 7.48
N LEU A 53 9.61 7.49 7.74
CA LEU A 53 8.36 8.13 8.16
C LEU A 53 7.82 7.41 9.40
N VAL A 54 7.80 8.12 10.53
CA VAL A 54 7.23 7.63 11.79
C VAL A 54 5.94 8.38 12.08
N ILE A 55 4.89 7.64 12.39
CA ILE A 55 3.59 8.18 12.77
C ILE A 55 3.23 7.63 14.13
N GLU A 56 2.99 8.51 15.08
CA GLU A 56 2.63 8.15 16.45
C GLU A 56 1.21 8.63 16.76
N GLU A 57 0.45 7.82 17.47
CA GLU A 57 -0.80 8.21 18.13
C GLU A 57 -0.56 8.38 19.63
N SER A 58 -1.08 9.48 20.18
CA SER A 58 -1.07 9.72 21.62
C SER A 58 -1.63 8.50 22.37
N GLY A 59 -0.75 7.80 23.09
CA GLY A 59 -1.16 6.73 23.99
C GLY A 59 -0.72 5.30 23.64
N ALA A 60 0.05 5.07 22.56
CA ALA A 60 1.09 4.03 22.44
C ALA A 60 1.36 3.55 21.00
N THR A 61 0.39 3.68 20.09
CA THR A 61 0.53 3.09 18.75
C THR A 61 1.49 3.93 17.92
N SER A 62 2.61 3.32 17.50
CA SER A 62 3.51 3.89 16.51
C SER A 62 3.55 3.01 15.27
N LEU A 63 3.75 3.67 14.14
CA LEU A 63 3.96 3.06 12.84
C LEU A 63 5.26 3.63 12.28
N ARG A 64 6.11 2.77 11.74
CA ARG A 64 7.35 3.19 11.09
C ARG A 64 7.45 2.60 9.69
N LEU A 65 7.78 3.46 8.74
CA LEU A 65 8.03 3.14 7.35
C LEU A 65 9.45 3.54 7.03
N GLU A 66 10.20 2.66 6.39
CA GLU A 66 11.61 2.88 6.05
C GLU A 66 11.90 2.49 4.60
N ARG A 67 12.75 3.27 3.93
CA ARG A 67 13.20 3.01 2.56
C ARG A 67 14.60 2.44 2.56
N ASN A 68 14.75 1.27 1.94
CA ASN A 68 16.05 0.64 1.68
C ASN A 68 16.19 0.25 0.20
N ASP A 69 17.20 -0.56 -0.14
CA ASP A 69 17.47 -0.99 -1.51
C ASP A 69 16.30 -1.74 -2.17
N ALA A 70 15.41 -2.34 -1.38
CA ALA A 70 14.21 -3.04 -1.88
C ALA A 70 12.99 -2.11 -2.03
N GLY A 71 13.12 -0.83 -1.65
CA GLY A 71 12.05 0.16 -1.65
C GLY A 71 11.52 0.47 -0.25
N TRP A 72 10.34 1.09 -0.20
CA TRP A 72 9.65 1.39 1.05
C TRP A 72 9.09 0.12 1.70
N ARG A 73 9.30 0.00 3.00
CA ARG A 73 8.85 -1.13 3.81
C ARG A 73 8.20 -0.64 5.08
N LEU A 74 7.26 -1.44 5.55
CA LEU A 74 6.67 -1.30 6.85
C LEU A 74 7.51 -2.06 7.87
N ASP A 75 7.93 -1.37 8.93
CA ASP A 75 8.63 -2.00 10.03
C ASP A 75 7.71 -2.98 10.75
N PRO A 76 8.23 -4.16 11.10
CA PRO A 76 7.42 -5.19 11.72
C PRO A 76 6.99 -4.79 13.13
N ALA A 77 5.79 -5.20 13.53
CA ALA A 77 5.27 -4.94 14.87
C ALA A 77 6.03 -5.72 15.97
N SER A 78 6.73 -6.79 15.59
CA SER A 78 7.54 -7.65 16.45
C SER A 78 8.81 -8.07 15.72
N GLU A 79 9.91 -8.32 16.43
CA GLU A 79 11.17 -8.87 15.88
C GLU A 79 10.98 -10.19 15.10
N THR A 80 9.88 -10.89 15.35
CA THR A 80 9.53 -12.15 14.68
C THR A 80 8.76 -11.96 13.37
N ASP A 81 8.18 -10.78 13.15
CA ASP A 81 7.38 -10.51 11.98
C ASP A 81 8.27 -10.01 10.84
N PRO A 82 7.97 -10.37 9.59
CA PRO A 82 8.74 -9.88 8.46
C PRO A 82 8.37 -8.42 8.14
N ALA A 83 9.36 -7.63 7.76
CA ALA A 83 9.11 -6.32 7.17
C ALA A 83 8.32 -6.49 5.85
N LEU A 84 7.20 -5.78 5.69
CA LEU A 84 6.33 -5.91 4.53
C LEU A 84 6.60 -4.80 3.50
N ALA A 85 6.33 -5.06 2.22
CA ALA A 85 6.43 -4.02 1.20
C ALA A 85 5.33 -2.97 1.42
N ALA A 86 5.71 -1.70 1.41
CA ALA A 86 4.79 -0.59 1.57
C ALA A 86 4.47 0.07 0.21
N ASP A 87 3.32 0.71 0.13
CA ASP A 87 2.85 1.47 -1.02
C ASP A 87 3.69 2.75 -1.17
N ALA A 88 4.72 2.66 -2.02
CA ALA A 88 5.65 3.74 -2.25
C ALA A 88 4.96 5.01 -2.80
N ASP A 89 3.98 4.85 -3.69
CA ASP A 89 3.26 5.97 -4.29
C ASP A 89 2.46 6.72 -3.23
N LYS A 90 1.78 6.00 -2.34
CA LYS A 90 1.06 6.60 -1.21
C LYS A 90 2.01 7.35 -0.27
N ILE A 91 3.18 6.78 0.05
CA ILE A 91 4.17 7.43 0.92
C ILE A 91 4.69 8.71 0.28
N ILE A 92 5.06 8.67 -1.00
CA ILE A 92 5.53 9.84 -1.74
C ILE A 92 4.43 10.92 -1.79
N GLU A 93 3.17 10.55 -2.05
CA GLU A 93 2.04 11.48 -2.02
C GLU A 93 1.90 12.16 -0.64
N THR A 94 2.06 11.40 0.46
CA THR A 94 2.01 11.97 1.82
C THR A 94 3.19 12.90 2.09
N LEU A 95 4.40 12.56 1.65
CA LEU A 95 5.58 13.42 1.80
C LEU A 95 5.43 14.72 0.99
N ASP A 96 4.93 14.62 -0.24
CA ASP A 96 4.68 15.79 -1.10
C ASP A 96 3.58 16.69 -0.51
N LYS A 97 2.52 16.11 0.06
CA LYS A 97 1.51 16.87 0.81
C LYS A 97 2.13 17.64 1.96
N LEU A 98 2.98 17.00 2.78
CA LEU A 98 3.66 17.65 3.90
C LEU A 98 4.59 18.77 3.45
N ALA A 99 5.38 18.55 2.39
CA ALA A 99 6.29 19.55 1.84
C ALA A 99 5.55 20.75 1.21
N GLY A 100 4.36 20.50 0.65
CA GLY A 100 3.51 21.51 0.03
C GLY A 100 2.69 22.36 1.00
N VAL A 101 2.64 22.00 2.29
CA VAL A 101 1.91 22.78 3.30
C VAL A 101 2.60 24.14 3.50
N SER A 102 1.96 25.21 3.06
CA SER A 102 2.41 26.57 3.36
C SER A 102 2.05 26.96 4.79
N ALA A 103 2.91 27.73 5.48
CA ALA A 103 2.58 28.25 6.81
C ALA A 103 1.59 29.44 6.70
N PRO A 104 0.31 29.29 7.12
CA PRO A 104 -0.62 30.40 7.15
C PRO A 104 -0.36 31.30 8.37
N TRP A 105 -1.22 32.30 8.58
CA TRP A 105 -1.22 33.03 9.84
C TRP A 105 -1.52 32.09 11.02
N PRO A 106 -0.75 32.17 12.13
CA PRO A 106 -1.04 31.38 13.31
C PRO A 106 -2.44 31.67 13.84
N VAL A 107 -3.19 30.62 14.15
CA VAL A 107 -4.52 30.74 14.78
C VAL A 107 -4.41 30.95 16.29
N ALA A 108 -3.30 30.54 16.90
CA ALA A 108 -2.95 30.78 18.30
C ALA A 108 -1.46 30.55 18.56
N THR A 109 -0.96 31.07 19.68
CA THR A 109 0.45 30.90 20.14
C THR A 109 0.58 30.53 21.62
N SER A 110 -0.52 30.49 22.39
CA SER A 110 -0.46 30.28 23.83
C SER A 110 -0.32 28.80 24.21
N ALA A 111 0.32 28.53 25.35
CA ALA A 111 0.40 27.18 25.91
C ALA A 111 -0.99 26.55 26.17
N SER A 112 -1.96 27.34 26.65
CA SER A 112 -3.34 26.86 26.84
C SER A 112 -4.02 26.48 25.53
N ALA A 113 -3.71 27.16 24.43
CA ALA A 113 -4.21 26.81 23.10
C ALA A 113 -3.59 25.49 22.62
N ARG A 114 -2.31 25.21 22.91
CA ARG A 114 -1.66 23.93 22.57
C ARG A 114 -2.41 22.74 23.16
N THR A 115 -2.81 22.82 24.44
CA THR A 115 -3.60 21.76 25.10
C THR A 115 -5.02 21.65 24.54
N ARG A 116 -5.66 22.79 24.23
CA ARG A 116 -7.03 22.83 23.67
C ARG A 116 -7.10 22.26 22.26
N PHE A 117 -6.14 22.60 21.42
CA PHE A 117 -6.07 22.12 20.04
C PHE A 117 -5.40 20.76 19.91
N GLU A 118 -4.88 20.21 21.01
CA GLU A 118 -4.20 18.90 21.06
C GLU A 118 -3.00 18.89 20.13
N VAL A 119 -2.11 19.86 20.33
CA VAL A 119 -0.81 19.96 19.65
C VAL A 119 0.31 20.24 20.66
N ALA A 120 0.09 19.93 21.94
CA ALA A 120 1.12 20.02 22.97
C ALA A 120 2.07 18.81 22.88
N ASP A 121 3.29 18.95 23.38
CA ASP A 121 4.31 17.89 23.30
C ASP A 121 3.87 16.60 24.03
N ASP A 122 3.03 16.73 25.05
CA ASP A 122 2.46 15.67 25.87
C ASP A 122 0.97 15.38 25.57
N LYS A 123 0.35 16.18 24.68
CA LYS A 123 -1.05 16.05 24.31
C LYS A 123 -1.26 16.43 22.84
N TYR A 124 -1.21 15.42 21.98
CA TYR A 124 -1.46 15.53 20.55
C TYR A 124 -2.41 14.43 20.04
N GLN A 125 -2.94 14.52 18.83
CA GLN A 125 -3.73 13.42 18.24
C GLN A 125 -2.83 12.48 17.42
N ARG A 126 -1.95 13.05 16.61
CA ARG A 126 -0.86 12.33 15.94
C ARG A 126 0.43 13.13 15.99
N ALA A 127 1.56 12.46 15.99
CA ALA A 127 2.86 13.06 15.70
C ALA A 127 3.45 12.41 14.46
N VAL A 128 4.01 13.21 13.56
CA VAL A 128 4.67 12.74 12.35
C VAL A 128 6.12 13.16 12.42
N HIS A 129 7.03 12.22 12.27
CA HIS A 129 8.47 12.45 12.21
C HIS A 129 9.00 11.96 10.87
N LEU A 130 9.71 12.84 10.16
CA LEU A 130 10.42 12.51 8.94
C LEU A 130 11.89 12.31 9.29
N GLU A 131 12.49 11.27 8.75
CA GLU A 131 13.86 10.89 9.05
C GLU A 131 14.72 10.76 7.80
N VAL A 132 16.02 11.02 8.00
CA VAL A 132 17.10 10.75 7.05
C VAL A 132 18.21 10.06 7.84
N GLU A 133 18.65 8.88 7.40
CA GLU A 133 19.66 8.07 8.09
C GLU A 133 19.31 7.84 9.57
N GLY A 134 18.02 7.61 9.87
CA GLY A 134 17.50 7.40 11.22
C GLY A 134 17.52 8.63 12.14
N LYS A 135 17.75 9.84 11.58
CA LYS A 135 17.72 11.10 12.33
C LYS A 135 16.50 11.92 11.93
N PRO A 136 15.74 12.48 12.89
CA PRO A 136 14.59 13.32 12.56
C PRO A 136 15.05 14.61 11.87
N VAL A 137 14.55 14.85 10.66
CA VAL A 137 14.80 16.07 9.88
C VAL A 137 13.63 17.05 9.94
N ALA A 138 12.41 16.55 10.13
CA ALA A 138 11.22 17.36 10.32
C ALA A 138 10.23 16.65 11.26
N SER A 139 9.44 17.42 12.00
CA SER A 139 8.40 16.85 12.87
C SER A 139 7.20 17.78 12.95
N LEU A 140 6.01 17.19 12.99
CA LEU A 140 4.75 17.91 13.05
C LEU A 140 3.78 17.22 14.01
N LEU A 141 3.29 17.97 15.00
CA LEU A 141 2.21 17.55 15.87
C LEU A 141 0.89 17.92 15.21
N LEU A 142 0.01 16.93 15.06
CA LEU A 142 -1.32 17.03 14.47
C LEU A 142 -2.35 16.93 15.59
N GLY A 143 -3.28 17.88 15.63
CA GLY A 143 -4.30 17.98 16.66
C GLY A 143 -5.71 17.88 16.12
N THR A 144 -6.60 18.63 16.76
CA THR A 144 -8.04 18.64 16.46
C THR A 144 -8.33 19.07 15.01
N SER A 145 -9.41 18.53 14.44
CA SER A 145 -9.89 18.85 13.10
C SER A 145 -11.20 19.67 13.16
N PRO A 146 -11.16 20.99 12.92
CA PRO A 146 -12.37 21.84 12.98
C PRO A 146 -13.29 21.69 11.76
N GLY A 147 -12.88 20.96 10.73
CA GLY A 147 -13.66 20.73 9.52
C GLY A 147 -13.00 19.72 8.58
N PHE A 148 -13.70 19.37 7.50
CA PHE A 148 -13.19 18.44 6.51
C PHE A 148 -11.84 18.93 5.95
N ARG A 149 -10.82 18.07 6.02
CA ARG A 149 -9.43 18.35 5.63
C ARG A 149 -8.88 19.64 6.23
N ARG A 150 -9.15 19.87 7.51
CA ARG A 150 -8.52 20.97 8.26
C ARG A 150 -7.98 20.42 9.55
N LEU A 151 -6.69 20.60 9.80
CA LEU A 151 -6.02 20.20 11.04
C LEU A 151 -5.36 21.39 11.72
N HIS A 152 -5.48 21.43 13.04
CA HIS A 152 -4.56 22.22 13.85
C HIS A 152 -3.22 21.49 13.90
N VAL A 153 -2.13 22.21 13.63
CA VAL A 153 -0.78 21.63 13.61
C VAL A 153 0.21 22.55 14.31
N ARG A 154 1.27 21.95 14.85
CA ARG A 154 2.38 22.69 15.48
C ARG A 154 3.69 21.93 15.29
N LYS A 155 4.77 22.65 15.03
CA LYS A 155 6.13 22.08 15.08
C LYS A 155 6.58 21.94 16.54
N PRO A 156 7.19 20.80 16.94
CA PRO A 156 7.85 20.72 18.24
C PRO A 156 8.84 21.88 18.42
N GLY A 157 8.83 22.51 19.60
CA GLY A 157 9.66 23.70 19.90
C GLY A 157 9.16 25.05 19.35
N ASP A 158 8.14 25.08 18.48
CA ASP A 158 7.49 26.31 18.02
C ASP A 158 6.23 26.57 18.86
N ASP A 159 5.92 27.83 19.17
CA ASP A 159 4.69 28.20 19.89
C ASP A 159 3.51 28.41 18.94
N ARG A 160 3.76 28.66 17.65
CA ARG A 160 2.73 28.96 16.65
C ARG A 160 1.92 27.73 16.26
N ILE A 161 0.61 27.84 16.37
CA ILE A 161 -0.36 26.83 15.96
C ILE A 161 -0.99 27.29 14.65
N PHE A 162 -1.01 26.41 13.66
CA PHE A 162 -1.55 26.68 12.33
C PHE A 162 -2.78 25.82 12.07
N GLU A 163 -3.68 26.30 11.23
CA GLU A 163 -4.76 25.50 10.63
C GLU A 163 -4.38 25.23 9.17
N VAL A 164 -4.22 23.97 8.78
CA VAL A 164 -3.72 23.58 7.45
C VAL A 164 -4.63 22.56 6.76
N ASP A 165 -4.54 22.49 5.43
CA ASP A 165 -5.28 21.54 4.59
C ASP A 165 -4.61 20.15 4.61
N LEU A 166 -4.80 19.46 5.73
CA LEU A 166 -4.37 18.08 5.97
C LEU A 166 -5.53 17.29 6.56
N ALA A 167 -5.42 15.97 6.59
CA ALA A 167 -6.38 15.11 7.27
C ALA A 167 -5.71 13.96 8.02
N HIS A 168 -6.31 13.51 9.14
CA HIS A 168 -5.76 12.42 9.94
C HIS A 168 -5.61 11.11 9.18
N PHE A 169 -6.48 10.84 8.19
CA PHE A 169 -6.42 9.60 7.41
C PHE A 169 -5.18 9.52 6.50
N ASP A 170 -4.57 10.66 6.13
CA ASP A 170 -3.30 10.68 5.41
C ASP A 170 -2.14 10.20 6.30
N PHE A 171 -2.35 10.20 7.63
CA PHE A 171 -1.38 9.84 8.67
C PHE A 171 -1.92 8.71 9.56
N SER A 172 -2.41 7.64 8.92
CA SER A 172 -2.90 6.46 9.64
C SER A 172 -1.77 5.75 10.39
N VAL A 173 -2.05 5.30 11.61
CA VAL A 173 -1.17 4.39 12.37
C VAL A 173 -1.48 2.92 12.09
N ASN A 174 -2.46 2.64 11.24
CA ASN A 174 -2.80 1.27 10.84
C ASN A 174 -1.88 0.82 9.69
N ALA A 175 -1.14 -0.27 9.93
CA ALA A 175 -0.27 -0.93 8.97
C ALA A 175 -0.94 -1.21 7.61
N ASP A 176 -2.16 -1.73 7.61
CA ASP A 176 -2.87 -2.14 6.39
C ASP A 176 -3.19 -0.99 5.43
N ASP A 177 -3.15 0.25 5.93
CA ASP A 177 -3.34 1.43 5.09
C ASP A 177 -2.09 1.75 4.26
N TRP A 178 -0.91 1.24 4.65
CA TRP A 178 0.38 1.55 4.03
C TRP A 178 1.01 0.39 3.27
N ILE A 179 0.50 -0.84 3.41
CA ILE A 179 1.03 -2.00 2.69
C ILE A 179 0.71 -1.88 1.19
N ASP A 180 1.66 -2.29 0.34
CA ASP A 180 1.42 -2.45 -1.09
C ASP A 180 0.34 -3.52 -1.33
N ARG A 181 -0.86 -3.08 -1.69
CA ARG A 181 -1.99 -3.98 -1.91
C ARG A 181 -1.82 -4.89 -3.13
N ALA A 182 -0.90 -4.57 -4.03
CA ALA A 182 -0.58 -5.37 -5.21
C ALA A 182 0.68 -6.25 -5.02
N VAL A 183 1.21 -6.39 -3.80
CA VAL A 183 2.44 -7.14 -3.53
C VAL A 183 2.42 -8.59 -4.04
N LEU A 184 1.26 -9.23 -4.10
CA LEU A 184 1.11 -10.60 -4.61
C LEU A 184 0.76 -10.68 -6.10
N ALA A 185 0.52 -9.54 -6.75
CA ALA A 185 0.14 -9.50 -8.15
C ALA A 185 1.28 -9.92 -9.07
N ALA A 186 0.93 -10.53 -10.19
CA ALA A 186 1.90 -10.85 -11.23
C ALA A 186 2.47 -9.56 -11.84
N SER A 187 3.80 -9.50 -11.96
CA SER A 187 4.52 -8.32 -12.45
C SER A 187 4.83 -8.41 -13.95
N GLY A 188 4.30 -7.48 -14.75
CA GLY A 188 4.57 -7.41 -16.18
C GLY A 188 3.95 -8.58 -16.94
N ASP A 189 4.65 -9.07 -17.97
CA ASP A 189 4.15 -10.15 -18.83
C ASP A 189 4.17 -11.49 -18.10
N VAL A 190 3.00 -12.10 -17.91
CA VAL A 190 2.88 -13.48 -17.42
C VAL A 190 3.17 -14.45 -18.55
N ARG A 191 4.14 -15.35 -18.34
CA ARG A 191 4.63 -16.34 -19.31
C ARG A 191 4.31 -17.78 -18.92
N GLY A 192 3.98 -18.02 -17.65
CA GLY A 192 3.60 -19.33 -17.17
C GLY A 192 2.64 -19.22 -16.00
N LEU A 193 1.69 -20.14 -15.93
CA LEU A 193 0.79 -20.25 -14.81
C LEU A 193 0.53 -21.73 -14.54
N GLU A 194 0.65 -22.14 -13.30
CA GLU A 194 0.47 -23.52 -12.89
C GLU A 194 -0.35 -23.54 -11.62
N ARG A 195 -1.33 -24.44 -11.57
CA ARG A 195 -1.91 -24.89 -10.31
C ARG A 195 -1.31 -26.26 -10.04
N ILE A 196 -0.47 -26.32 -9.01
CA ILE A 196 0.28 -27.54 -8.64
C ILE A 196 -0.72 -28.69 -8.49
N ASP A 197 -0.36 -29.85 -9.02
CA ASP A 197 -1.15 -31.09 -9.06
C ASP A 197 -2.49 -31.03 -9.82
N ALA A 198 -2.75 -29.94 -10.58
CA ALA A 198 -3.99 -29.79 -11.35
C ALA A 198 -3.76 -29.49 -12.83
N TRP A 199 -2.98 -28.45 -13.14
CA TRP A 199 -2.72 -28.06 -14.53
C TRP A 199 -1.54 -27.09 -14.64
N GLN A 200 -0.91 -27.08 -15.80
CA GLN A 200 0.19 -26.16 -16.13
C GLN A 200 -0.04 -25.56 -17.51
N MET A 201 0.12 -24.25 -17.62
CA MET A 201 0.05 -23.51 -18.88
C MET A 201 1.30 -22.66 -19.08
N THR A 202 1.74 -22.58 -20.33
CA THR A 202 2.89 -21.78 -20.75
C THR A 202 2.53 -20.98 -22.00
N LEU A 203 3.06 -19.76 -22.09
CA LEU A 203 2.89 -18.89 -23.24
C LEU A 203 4.05 -19.11 -24.21
N ASN A 204 3.76 -19.72 -25.37
CA ASN A 204 4.73 -20.01 -26.42
C ASN A 204 4.35 -19.23 -27.69
N GLU A 205 5.27 -18.40 -28.20
CA GLU A 205 5.06 -17.61 -29.43
C GLU A 205 3.75 -16.78 -29.46
N GLY A 206 3.29 -16.34 -28.28
CA GLY A 206 2.06 -15.55 -28.13
C GLY A 206 0.77 -16.36 -27.99
N ALA A 207 0.83 -17.70 -27.99
CA ALA A 207 -0.30 -18.58 -27.74
C ALA A 207 -0.10 -19.38 -26.44
N TRP A 208 -1.15 -19.44 -25.62
CA TRP A 208 -1.15 -20.27 -24.41
C TRP A 208 -1.33 -21.73 -24.77
N SER A 209 -0.49 -22.60 -24.20
CA SER A 209 -0.61 -24.05 -24.32
C SER A 209 -0.74 -24.69 -22.94
N LEU A 210 -1.65 -25.66 -22.82
CA LEU A 210 -1.87 -26.46 -21.62
C LEU A 210 -1.04 -27.74 -21.72
N ALA A 211 -0.30 -28.09 -20.66
CA ALA A 211 0.37 -29.37 -20.59
C ALA A 211 -0.66 -30.51 -20.75
N SER A 212 -0.36 -31.45 -21.64
CA SER A 212 -1.11 -32.71 -21.72
C SER A 212 -0.80 -33.52 -20.47
N GLU A 213 -1.79 -34.26 -19.95
CA GLU A 213 -1.62 -35.09 -18.76
C GLU A 213 -0.53 -36.14 -19.03
N THR A 214 0.70 -35.81 -18.65
CA THR A 214 1.76 -36.78 -18.38
C THR A 214 2.50 -36.30 -17.15
N LEU A 215 1.75 -36.16 -16.05
CA LEU A 215 2.33 -36.15 -14.72
C LEU A 215 2.53 -37.61 -14.32
N ALA A 216 3.81 -37.97 -14.12
CA ALA A 216 4.37 -39.27 -13.66
C ALA A 216 4.67 -40.35 -14.73
N ASP A 217 5.86 -40.29 -15.36
CA ASP A 217 7.01 -41.15 -15.00
C ASP A 217 8.19 -40.85 -15.94
N ALA A 218 9.26 -40.28 -15.40
CA ALA A 218 10.56 -40.20 -16.07
C ALA A 218 11.56 -41.02 -15.27
N ALA A 219 11.40 -42.35 -15.30
CA ALA A 219 12.41 -43.29 -14.81
C ALA A 219 12.62 -44.46 -15.80
N THR A 220 13.79 -44.41 -16.44
CA THR A 220 14.59 -45.56 -16.96
C THR A 220 14.32 -46.05 -18.40
N PRO A 221 15.34 -46.03 -19.28
CA PRO A 221 15.31 -46.78 -20.53
C PRO A 221 15.72 -48.23 -20.24
N ALA A 222 14.80 -49.18 -20.40
CA ALA A 222 15.14 -50.58 -20.50
C ALA A 222 14.81 -51.07 -21.92
N ALA A 223 15.86 -51.34 -22.68
CA ALA A 223 15.79 -52.08 -23.92
C ALA A 223 15.22 -53.48 -23.68
N SER A 224 14.30 -53.93 -24.52
CA SER A 224 14.35 -55.29 -25.03
C SER A 224 13.54 -55.45 -26.30
N ASP A 225 14.26 -56.01 -27.26
CA ASP A 225 13.91 -56.49 -28.58
C ASP A 225 12.80 -57.55 -28.54
N SER A 226 11.80 -57.45 -29.44
CA SER A 226 11.07 -58.57 -30.07
C SER A 226 9.87 -58.06 -30.88
N ALA A 227 9.99 -58.13 -32.21
CA ALA A 227 8.85 -58.27 -33.13
C ALA A 227 8.44 -59.77 -33.19
N PRO A 228 7.21 -60.17 -33.59
CA PRO A 228 6.71 -59.90 -34.95
C PRO A 228 5.22 -59.57 -35.10
N ASP A 229 4.95 -58.75 -36.12
CA ASP A 229 3.93 -58.89 -37.17
C ASP A 229 2.52 -59.40 -36.81
N SER A 230 1.55 -58.48 -36.77
CA SER A 230 0.17 -58.74 -37.24
C SER A 230 -0.56 -57.43 -37.50
N ALA A 231 -0.89 -57.22 -38.76
CA ALA A 231 -1.77 -56.18 -39.25
C ALA A 231 -3.17 -56.35 -38.64
N ALA A 232 -3.55 -55.41 -37.76
CA ALA A 232 -4.93 -55.15 -37.40
C ALA A 232 -5.12 -53.62 -37.34
N ASP A 233 -5.86 -53.15 -38.33
CA ASP A 233 -6.63 -51.91 -38.38
C ASP A 233 -6.73 -51.19 -37.02
N SER A 234 -5.86 -50.19 -36.83
CA SER A 234 -5.97 -49.22 -35.75
C SER A 234 -6.21 -47.88 -36.41
N THR A 235 -7.49 -47.60 -36.67
CA THR A 235 -7.95 -46.24 -36.90
C THR A 235 -7.65 -45.47 -35.61
N MET A 236 -6.45 -44.87 -35.56
CA MET A 236 -6.07 -43.91 -34.54
C MET A 236 -7.05 -42.74 -34.66
N ALA A 237 -8.10 -42.77 -33.84
CA ALA A 237 -8.82 -41.57 -33.50
C ALA A 237 -7.77 -40.63 -32.90
N GLN A 238 -7.27 -39.71 -33.71
CA GLN A 238 -6.55 -38.55 -33.24
C GLN A 238 -7.55 -37.82 -32.34
N SER A 239 -7.52 -38.10 -31.04
CA SER A 239 -8.18 -37.26 -30.06
C SER A 239 -7.45 -35.93 -30.13
N THR A 240 -7.95 -35.01 -30.97
CA THR A 240 -7.53 -33.62 -30.96
C THR A 240 -7.59 -33.17 -29.50
N PRO A 241 -6.46 -32.78 -28.88
CA PRO A 241 -6.48 -32.34 -27.51
C PRO A 241 -7.50 -31.19 -27.40
N PRO A 242 -8.33 -31.16 -26.34
CA PRO A 242 -9.37 -30.15 -26.22
C PRO A 242 -8.73 -28.76 -26.33
N ALA A 243 -9.24 -27.96 -27.25
CA ALA A 243 -8.72 -26.63 -27.50
C ALA A 243 -8.84 -25.78 -26.22
N ILE A 244 -7.78 -25.04 -25.89
CA ILE A 244 -7.78 -24.10 -24.78
C ILE A 244 -8.68 -22.90 -25.13
N ASP A 245 -9.41 -22.40 -24.14
CA ASP A 245 -10.20 -21.17 -24.31
C ASP A 245 -9.31 -19.96 -24.00
N ALA A 246 -8.83 -19.30 -25.05
CA ALA A 246 -7.93 -18.15 -24.92
C ALA A 246 -8.51 -17.00 -24.10
N THR A 247 -9.85 -16.81 -24.11
CA THR A 247 -10.51 -15.76 -23.33
C THR A 247 -10.45 -16.09 -21.85
N LYS A 248 -10.80 -17.31 -21.46
CA LYS A 248 -10.77 -17.74 -20.05
C LYS A 248 -9.36 -17.71 -19.47
N VAL A 249 -8.35 -18.05 -20.28
CA VAL A 249 -6.95 -17.95 -19.88
C VAL A 249 -6.53 -16.49 -19.69
N SER A 250 -6.86 -15.62 -20.65
CA SER A 250 -6.59 -14.19 -20.54
C SER A 250 -7.24 -13.57 -19.30
N ASP A 251 -8.49 -13.95 -18.99
CA ASP A 251 -9.19 -13.52 -17.79
C ASP A 251 -8.47 -13.98 -16.52
N LEU A 252 -8.02 -15.25 -16.48
CA LEU A 252 -7.29 -15.78 -15.32
C LEU A 252 -5.95 -15.08 -15.11
N VAL A 253 -5.18 -14.87 -16.18
CA VAL A 253 -3.93 -14.09 -16.16
C VAL A 253 -4.19 -12.67 -15.64
N THR A 254 -5.26 -12.03 -16.12
CA THR A 254 -5.67 -10.70 -15.69
C THR A 254 -6.04 -10.67 -14.19
N ARG A 255 -6.65 -11.73 -13.66
CA ARG A 255 -6.95 -11.83 -12.21
C ARG A 255 -5.69 -11.93 -11.38
N PHE A 256 -4.67 -12.69 -11.81
CA PHE A 256 -3.37 -12.73 -11.13
C PHE A 256 -2.62 -11.40 -11.21
N ALA A 257 -2.69 -10.71 -12.35
CA ALA A 257 -2.09 -9.38 -12.52
C ALA A 257 -2.80 -8.28 -11.70
N ASN A 258 -4.07 -8.49 -11.34
CA ASN A 258 -4.86 -7.57 -10.53
C ASN A 258 -5.14 -8.10 -9.11
N LEU A 259 -4.38 -9.08 -8.64
CA LEU A 259 -4.56 -9.64 -7.30
C LEU A 259 -4.31 -8.55 -6.25
N ARG A 260 -5.32 -8.29 -5.42
CA ARG A 260 -5.22 -7.34 -4.32
C ARG A 260 -5.37 -8.02 -2.97
N ILE A 261 -4.46 -7.71 -2.06
CA ILE A 261 -4.56 -8.09 -0.65
C ILE A 261 -5.39 -7.04 0.11
N LEU A 262 -6.00 -7.47 1.20
CA LEU A 262 -6.69 -6.64 2.17
C LEU A 262 -5.73 -6.08 3.23
N GLY A 263 -4.65 -6.81 3.52
CA GLY A 263 -3.69 -6.46 4.57
C GLY A 263 -2.80 -7.63 4.98
N ALA A 264 -2.04 -7.44 6.04
CA ALA A 264 -1.23 -8.50 6.65
C ALA A 264 -2.10 -9.48 7.44
N ALA A 265 -1.77 -10.77 7.40
CA ALA A 265 -2.33 -11.78 8.29
C ALA A 265 -1.43 -11.94 9.52
N SER A 266 -2.03 -12.12 10.70
CA SER A 266 -1.28 -12.26 11.96
C SER A 266 -0.45 -13.54 12.04
N ALA A 267 -0.82 -14.58 11.27
CA ALA A 267 -0.09 -15.84 11.18
C ALA A 267 -0.50 -16.60 9.91
N THR A 268 0.35 -17.54 9.49
CA THR A 268 -0.04 -18.56 8.53
C THR A 268 -0.87 -19.63 9.27
N PRO A 269 -2.06 -20.00 8.77
CA PRO A 269 -2.86 -21.07 9.35
C PRO A 269 -2.09 -22.40 9.38
N PRO A 270 -2.24 -23.23 10.44
CA PRO A 270 -1.66 -24.57 10.45
C PRO A 270 -2.37 -25.47 9.43
N GLY A 271 -1.60 -26.33 8.75
CA GLY A 271 -2.12 -27.30 7.78
C GLY A 271 -1.52 -27.15 6.38
N GLU A 272 -2.01 -27.95 5.44
CA GLU A 272 -1.62 -27.86 4.04
C GLU A 272 -2.44 -26.78 3.31
N PRO A 273 -1.85 -26.08 2.33
CA PRO A 273 -2.60 -25.14 1.51
C PRO A 273 -3.66 -25.85 0.68
N GLN A 274 -4.83 -25.23 0.54
CA GLN A 274 -5.93 -25.73 -0.31
C GLN A 274 -5.52 -25.74 -1.79
N ALA A 275 -4.71 -24.75 -2.20
CA ALA A 275 -4.19 -24.66 -3.55
C ALA A 275 -2.85 -23.95 -3.53
N VAL A 276 -1.97 -24.39 -4.43
CA VAL A 276 -0.68 -23.76 -4.68
C VAL A 276 -0.62 -23.38 -6.15
N PHE A 277 -0.27 -22.13 -6.43
CA PHE A 277 -0.06 -21.63 -7.78
C PHE A 277 1.39 -21.26 -7.99
N ALA A 278 1.97 -21.61 -9.13
CA ALA A 278 3.23 -21.04 -9.59
C ALA A 278 2.93 -20.07 -10.74
N VAL A 279 3.21 -18.78 -10.53
CA VAL A 279 3.01 -17.71 -11.51
C VAL A 279 4.38 -17.28 -12.01
N THR A 280 4.65 -17.47 -13.29
CA THR A 280 5.91 -17.05 -13.91
C THR A 280 5.69 -15.76 -14.68
N ASP A 281 6.29 -14.69 -14.18
CA ASP A 281 6.16 -13.33 -14.69
C ASP A 281 7.54 -12.74 -15.06
N ALA A 282 7.61 -11.44 -15.34
CA ALA A 282 8.85 -10.78 -15.74
C ALA A 282 9.94 -10.79 -14.65
N LYS A 283 9.57 -10.99 -13.37
CA LYS A 283 10.49 -11.08 -12.22
C LYS A 283 10.86 -12.53 -11.88
N GLY A 284 10.37 -13.51 -12.63
CA GLY A 284 10.60 -14.94 -12.42
C GLY A 284 9.36 -15.66 -11.90
N THR A 285 9.53 -16.85 -11.32
CA THR A 285 8.44 -17.64 -10.78
C THR A 285 8.16 -17.28 -9.33
N GLN A 286 6.89 -17.02 -9.00
CA GLN A 286 6.37 -16.83 -7.65
C GLN A 286 5.40 -17.95 -7.32
N ARG A 287 5.58 -18.59 -6.16
CA ARG A 287 4.66 -19.57 -5.62
C ARG A 287 3.73 -18.93 -4.61
N LEU A 288 2.43 -19.00 -4.88
CA LEU A 288 1.36 -18.53 -4.00
C LEU A 288 0.65 -19.72 -3.36
N SER A 289 0.62 -19.78 -2.03
CA SER A 289 -0.07 -20.84 -1.29
C SER A 289 -1.30 -20.28 -0.60
N PHE A 290 -2.47 -20.85 -0.91
CA PHE A 290 -3.77 -20.37 -0.44
C PHE A 290 -4.26 -21.27 0.70
N PHE A 291 -4.43 -20.68 1.88
CA PHE A 291 -4.93 -21.32 3.10
C PHE A 291 -6.34 -20.81 3.38
N ARG A 292 -7.33 -21.65 3.08
CA ARG A 292 -8.73 -21.33 3.31
C ARG A 292 -9.22 -21.98 4.59
N VAL A 293 -9.95 -21.20 5.39
CA VAL A 293 -10.76 -21.71 6.50
C VAL A 293 -12.22 -21.68 6.05
N GLU A 294 -12.93 -22.79 6.21
CA GLU A 294 -14.34 -22.90 5.81
C GLU A 294 -15.20 -21.85 6.55
N GLY A 295 -16.06 -21.15 5.80
CA GLY A 295 -16.91 -20.08 6.34
C GLY A 295 -16.21 -18.74 6.61
N ALA A 296 -14.88 -18.63 6.44
CA ALA A 296 -14.17 -17.38 6.65
C ALA A 296 -14.37 -16.38 5.47
N PRO A 297 -14.50 -15.07 5.76
CA PRO A 297 -14.63 -14.04 4.72
C PRO A 297 -13.31 -13.74 3.99
N GLU A 298 -12.20 -14.25 4.52
CA GLU A 298 -10.84 -14.00 4.03
C GLU A 298 -10.07 -15.33 3.91
N VAL A 299 -9.18 -15.38 2.93
CA VAL A 299 -8.22 -16.46 2.69
C VAL A 299 -6.82 -15.92 2.99
N THR A 300 -6.03 -16.71 3.71
CA THR A 300 -4.62 -16.34 3.93
C THR A 300 -3.79 -16.84 2.76
N VAL A 301 -2.95 -15.97 2.20
CA VAL A 301 -2.06 -16.30 1.08
C VAL A 301 -0.62 -16.02 1.50
N THR A 302 0.27 -16.97 1.25
CA THR A 302 1.72 -16.77 1.40
C THR A 302 2.41 -16.79 0.05
N SER A 303 3.60 -16.18 -0.02
CA SER A 303 4.44 -16.13 -1.21
C SER A 303 5.85 -16.58 -0.87
N ASP A 304 6.55 -17.21 -1.82
CA ASP A 304 8.00 -17.47 -1.71
C ASP A 304 8.84 -16.25 -2.10
N ARG A 305 8.26 -15.29 -2.83
CA ARG A 305 8.89 -14.02 -3.24
C ARG A 305 8.78 -12.93 -2.18
N HIS A 306 7.66 -12.91 -1.46
CA HIS A 306 7.33 -11.86 -0.48
C HIS A 306 7.16 -12.48 0.90
N PRO A 307 7.90 -12.01 1.92
CA PRO A 307 7.82 -12.57 3.25
C PRO A 307 6.50 -12.17 3.91
N GLY A 308 6.00 -13.04 4.80
CA GLY A 308 4.76 -12.82 5.53
C GLY A 308 3.56 -13.58 4.96
N ALA A 309 2.43 -13.36 5.61
CA ALA A 309 1.15 -13.90 5.22
C ALA A 309 0.18 -12.75 4.98
N PHE A 310 -0.68 -12.88 3.98
CA PHE A 310 -1.53 -11.80 3.50
C PHE A 310 -2.99 -12.23 3.49
N ARG A 311 -3.89 -11.32 3.84
CA ARG A 311 -5.32 -11.56 3.81
C ARG A 311 -5.85 -11.18 2.43
N VAL A 312 -6.58 -12.07 1.78
CA VAL A 312 -7.25 -11.84 0.49
C VAL A 312 -8.73 -12.13 0.67
N ALA A 313 -9.61 -11.35 0.06
CA ALA A 313 -11.05 -11.60 0.14
C ALA A 313 -11.39 -12.98 -0.46
N THR A 314 -12.25 -13.76 0.22
CA THR A 314 -12.61 -15.12 -0.23
C THR A 314 -13.13 -15.15 -1.67
N PHE A 315 -13.96 -14.17 -2.05
CA PHE A 315 -14.46 -14.05 -3.42
C PHE A 315 -13.36 -13.86 -4.46
N VAL A 316 -12.30 -13.10 -4.14
CA VAL A 316 -11.14 -12.92 -5.04
C VAL A 316 -10.36 -14.22 -5.17
N ALA A 317 -10.11 -14.91 -4.05
CA ALA A 317 -9.42 -16.19 -4.06
C ALA A 317 -10.19 -17.27 -4.84
N GLU A 318 -11.52 -17.35 -4.69
CA GLU A 318 -12.37 -18.29 -5.42
C GLU A 318 -12.31 -18.11 -6.93
N GLN A 319 -12.19 -16.87 -7.40
CA GLN A 319 -12.04 -16.59 -8.82
C GLN A 319 -10.70 -17.08 -9.41
N LEU A 320 -9.70 -17.35 -8.59
CA LEU A 320 -8.42 -17.91 -9.02
C LEU A 320 -8.42 -19.44 -9.01
N LEU A 321 -9.28 -20.06 -8.20
CA LEU A 321 -9.41 -21.52 -8.04
C LEU A 321 -10.16 -22.14 -9.23
N VAL A 322 -9.55 -22.04 -10.41
CA VAL A 322 -10.07 -22.61 -11.65
C VAL A 322 -9.57 -24.04 -11.81
N ASP A 323 -10.46 -24.96 -12.17
CA ASP A 323 -10.12 -26.33 -12.55
C ASP A 323 -9.77 -26.42 -14.03
N ARG A 324 -9.09 -27.51 -14.44
CA ARG A 324 -8.65 -27.70 -15.82
C ARG A 324 -9.78 -27.56 -16.84
N ALA A 325 -10.97 -28.11 -16.55
CA ALA A 325 -12.15 -28.01 -17.42
C ALA A 325 -12.61 -26.55 -17.62
N GLY A 326 -12.39 -25.69 -16.63
CA GLY A 326 -12.66 -24.26 -16.70
C GLY A 326 -11.75 -23.50 -17.67
N LEU A 327 -10.68 -24.13 -18.19
CA LEU A 327 -9.73 -23.53 -19.13
C LEU A 327 -9.95 -23.99 -20.58
N LEU A 328 -10.82 -24.97 -20.81
CA LEU A 328 -11.06 -25.56 -22.12
C LEU A 328 -12.24 -24.89 -22.84
N ALA A 329 -12.17 -24.88 -24.18
CA ALA A 329 -13.26 -24.48 -25.04
C ALA A 329 -14.44 -25.47 -24.90
N ALA A 330 -15.66 -24.98 -25.04
CA ALA A 330 -16.82 -25.86 -25.06
C ALA A 330 -16.73 -26.82 -26.26
N PRO A 331 -17.13 -28.10 -26.13
CA PRO A 331 -17.18 -29.00 -27.27
C PRO A 331 -18.08 -28.39 -28.34
N GLU A 332 -17.54 -28.22 -29.55
CA GLU A 332 -18.31 -27.74 -30.69
C GLU A 332 -19.50 -28.67 -30.91
N ALA A 333 -20.71 -28.13 -30.82
CA ALA A 333 -21.92 -28.90 -31.03
C ALA A 333 -21.88 -29.44 -32.46
N ALA A 334 -21.84 -30.77 -32.60
CA ALA A 334 -21.82 -31.44 -33.89
C ALA A 334 -22.96 -30.87 -34.77
N PRO A 335 -22.70 -30.52 -36.04
CA PRO A 335 -23.74 -29.99 -36.91
C PRO A 335 -24.88 -31.01 -36.97
N ALA A 336 -26.09 -30.55 -36.62
CA ALA A 336 -27.30 -31.36 -36.72
C ALA A 336 -27.35 -31.93 -38.14
N ALA A 337 -27.34 -33.26 -38.24
CA ALA A 337 -27.47 -33.96 -39.51
C ALA A 337 -28.70 -33.41 -40.23
N ALA A 338 -28.47 -32.72 -41.35
CA ALA A 338 -29.53 -32.23 -42.21
C ALA A 338 -30.35 -33.44 -42.65
N ASP A 339 -31.59 -33.49 -42.17
CA ASP A 339 -32.58 -34.51 -42.49
C ASP A 339 -32.81 -34.49 -44.01
N ALA A 340 -32.23 -35.47 -44.70
CA ALA A 340 -32.43 -35.70 -46.12
C ALA A 340 -33.80 -36.38 -46.32
N GLY A 341 -34.86 -35.67 -45.98
CA GLY A 341 -36.24 -36.02 -46.30
C GLY A 341 -36.66 -35.45 -47.65
N GLY A 342 -36.24 -36.08 -48.74
CA GLY A 342 -36.80 -35.80 -50.07
C GLY A 342 -38.27 -36.27 -50.15
N PRO A 343 -39.18 -35.49 -50.76
CA PRO A 343 -40.55 -35.95 -50.93
C PRO A 343 -40.60 -37.08 -51.96
N SER A 344 -41.18 -38.22 -51.57
CA SER A 344 -41.60 -39.25 -52.52
C SER A 344 -42.91 -38.80 -53.19
N GLU A 345 -42.95 -38.93 -54.52
CA GLU A 345 -44.12 -38.72 -55.39
C GLU A 345 -45.37 -39.50 -54.96
#